data_AF-A0A5N3UYN6-F1
#
_entry.id   AF-A0A5N3UYN6-F1
#
_cell.length_a   1.000
_cell.length_b   1.000
_cell.length_c   1.000
_cell.angle_alpha   90.00
_cell.angle_beta   90.00
_cell.angle_gamma   90.00
#
_symmetry.space_group_name_H-M   'P 1'
#
loop_
_entity.id
_entity.type
_entity.pdbx_description
1 polymer ?
#
loop_
_entity_poly.entity_id
_entity_poly.type
_entity_poly.pdbx_seq_one_letter_code
_entity_poly.pdbx_strand_id
1 'polypeptide(L)'
;VWGLEVDVVNSVQFSNHTGYSHWKGQVPNPDQLHDLGYRRDKSFLTMVVDILRDIMEKVPCTSPEDLLPVYREKMVPVADTITLNQFEAELLTRRKIHSQEEVLEVIDKLYSMGPDMVVITSSDLLSLRGTDYLMALGSQRTRTPDGSTVTQRIPGETHKVDAIFIGTGDSFAAMLLAWMHKHLNNLKVACEKTLSATHHVLQRTRLHNTGPRAPVGKPPQPASFGKLIGFMVERVMRCVFAAHSW
;
A
#
# COMPACT_ATOMS: atom_id res chain seq x y z
N VAL A 1 -15.97 -2.49 -15.29
CA VAL A 1 -14.88 -3.44 -14.96
C VAL A 1 -13.60 -2.91 -15.62
N TRP A 2 -12.47 -2.87 -14.91
CA TRP A 2 -11.23 -2.23 -15.39
C TRP A 2 -10.53 -2.97 -16.54
N GLY A 3 -11.01 -4.17 -16.89
CA GLY A 3 -10.53 -4.98 -18.01
C GLY A 3 -9.27 -5.78 -17.71
N LEU A 4 -8.77 -5.74 -16.46
CA LEU A 4 -7.61 -6.53 -16.03
C LEU A 4 -8.04 -7.93 -15.62
N GLU A 5 -7.30 -8.93 -16.08
CA GLU A 5 -7.35 -10.30 -15.58
C GLU A 5 -6.46 -10.39 -14.34
N VAL A 6 -7.05 -10.77 -13.20
CA VAL A 6 -6.37 -10.77 -11.90
C VAL A 6 -6.41 -12.17 -11.33
N ASP A 7 -5.23 -12.75 -11.10
CA ASP A 7 -5.07 -13.97 -10.33
C ASP A 7 -4.92 -13.60 -8.85
N VAL A 8 -5.77 -14.17 -8.00
CA VAL A 8 -5.80 -13.86 -6.56
C VAL A 8 -5.17 -15.00 -5.78
N VAL A 9 -4.11 -14.69 -5.05
CA VAL A 9 -3.49 -15.59 -4.07
C VAL A 9 -3.70 -15.00 -2.67
N ASN A 10 -4.46 -15.70 -1.84
CA ASN A 10 -4.76 -15.25 -0.47
C ASN A 10 -3.61 -15.65 0.45
N SER A 11 -2.89 -14.67 1.03
CA SER A 11 -1.84 -14.92 2.03
C SER A 11 -2.41 -15.26 3.41
N VAL A 12 -3.67 -14.92 3.67
CA VAL A 12 -4.45 -15.28 4.86
C VAL A 12 -5.91 -15.44 4.48
N GLN A 13 -6.64 -16.20 5.27
CA GLN A 13 -8.10 -16.28 5.19
C GLN A 13 -8.69 -16.14 6.58
N PHE A 14 -9.07 -14.90 6.93
CA PHE A 14 -9.75 -14.59 8.19
C PHE A 14 -11.23 -14.27 7.98
N SER A 15 -12.01 -14.39 9.05
CA SER A 15 -13.43 -14.05 9.09
C SER A 15 -13.69 -12.57 8.83
N ASN A 16 -12.74 -11.72 9.23
CA ASN A 16 -12.74 -10.27 9.07
C ASN A 16 -11.33 -9.72 9.35
N HIS A 17 -11.10 -8.44 9.04
CA HIS A 17 -9.83 -7.78 9.32
C HIS A 17 -9.57 -7.64 10.83
N THR A 18 -8.31 -7.49 11.23
CA THR A 18 -7.93 -7.53 12.65
C THR A 18 -8.38 -6.31 13.49
N GLY A 19 -8.96 -5.29 12.86
CA GLY A 19 -9.67 -4.20 13.56
C GLY A 19 -10.95 -4.64 14.31
N TYR A 20 -11.51 -5.82 14.05
CA TYR A 20 -12.63 -6.29 14.87
C TYR A 20 -12.17 -6.81 16.24
N SER A 21 -13.05 -6.74 17.23
CA SER A 21 -12.79 -7.29 18.58
C SER A 21 -12.46 -8.79 18.51
N HIS A 22 -13.16 -9.52 17.64
CA HIS A 22 -12.98 -10.95 17.39
C HIS A 22 -12.76 -11.22 15.90
N TRP A 23 -11.74 -12.02 15.62
CA TRP A 23 -11.42 -12.55 14.30
C TRP A 23 -10.93 -13.99 14.46
N LYS A 24 -11.16 -14.82 13.46
CA LYS A 24 -10.65 -16.19 13.38
C LYS A 24 -10.30 -16.52 11.93
N GLY A 25 -9.40 -17.47 11.73
CA GLY A 25 -9.18 -18.09 10.43
C GLY A 25 -7.78 -18.67 10.33
N GLN A 26 -7.26 -18.75 9.11
CA GLN A 26 -6.11 -19.56 8.78
C GLN A 26 -5.07 -18.77 7.99
N VAL A 27 -3.80 -19.11 8.21
CA VAL A 27 -2.67 -18.68 7.39
C VAL A 27 -2.23 -19.90 6.60
N PRO A 28 -2.29 -19.89 5.25
CA PRO A 28 -1.81 -21.00 4.42
C PRO A 28 -0.33 -21.27 4.66
N ASN A 29 0.08 -22.54 4.64
CA ASN A 29 1.49 -22.95 4.73
C ASN A 29 2.24 -22.56 3.43
N PRO A 30 3.55 -22.23 3.44
CA PRO A 30 4.28 -21.88 2.22
C PRO A 30 4.24 -22.97 1.15
N ASP A 31 4.20 -24.24 1.55
CA ASP A 31 4.07 -25.37 0.61
C ASP A 31 2.74 -25.34 -0.15
N GLN A 32 1.65 -24.89 0.51
CA GLN A 32 0.35 -24.75 -0.14
C GLN A 32 0.36 -23.64 -1.20
N LEU A 33 1.20 -22.61 -1.03
CA LEU A 33 1.37 -21.54 -2.01
C LEU A 33 2.20 -21.99 -3.22
N HIS A 34 3.21 -22.83 -2.99
CA HIS A 34 4.02 -23.43 -4.06
C HIS A 34 3.19 -24.35 -4.97
N ASP A 35 2.24 -25.09 -4.39
CA ASP A 35 1.38 -26.04 -5.11
C ASP A 35 0.26 -25.38 -5.94
N LEU A 36 0.04 -24.06 -5.82
CA LEU A 36 -0.98 -23.33 -6.60
C LEU A 36 -0.72 -23.32 -8.12
N GLY A 37 0.39 -23.89 -8.60
CA GLY A 37 0.56 -24.24 -10.02
C GLY A 37 0.53 -23.06 -10.98
N TYR A 38 0.87 -21.87 -10.50
CA TYR A 38 0.80 -20.64 -11.27
C TYR A 38 1.74 -20.68 -12.47
N ARG A 39 1.18 -20.43 -13.66
CA ARG A 39 1.82 -20.71 -14.94
C ARG A 39 2.53 -19.51 -15.57
N ARG A 40 2.32 -18.28 -15.09
CA ARG A 40 2.78 -17.07 -15.79
C ARG A 40 4.26 -16.78 -15.56
N ASP A 41 4.68 -16.60 -14.31
CA ASP A 41 6.09 -16.39 -13.97
C ASP A 41 6.45 -17.19 -12.72
N LYS A 42 7.19 -18.28 -12.92
CA LYS A 42 7.65 -19.14 -11.83
C LYS A 42 8.69 -18.43 -10.96
N SER A 43 9.48 -17.52 -11.52
CA SER A 43 10.55 -16.83 -10.77
C SER A 43 9.99 -15.83 -9.76
N PHE A 44 9.00 -15.05 -10.18
CA PHE A 44 8.28 -14.12 -9.30
C PHE A 44 7.59 -14.85 -8.15
N LEU A 45 6.94 -15.98 -8.42
CA LEU A 45 6.29 -16.73 -7.36
C LEU A 45 7.22 -17.47 -6.44
N THR A 46 8.31 -18.05 -6.95
CA THR A 46 9.34 -18.59 -6.06
C THR A 46 9.85 -17.50 -5.13
N MET A 47 10.06 -16.28 -5.64
CA MET A 47 10.42 -15.14 -4.82
C MET A 47 9.35 -14.78 -3.78
N VAL A 48 8.08 -14.69 -4.18
CA VAL A 48 6.96 -14.41 -3.26
C VAL A 48 6.82 -15.52 -2.21
N VAL A 49 6.94 -16.79 -2.61
CA VAL A 49 6.89 -17.95 -1.71
C VAL A 49 8.07 -17.95 -0.75
N ASP A 50 9.27 -17.63 -1.21
CA ASP A 50 10.46 -17.51 -0.36
C ASP A 50 10.29 -16.38 0.66
N ILE A 51 9.80 -15.21 0.22
CA ILE A 51 9.48 -14.08 1.11
C ILE A 51 8.41 -14.47 2.12
N LEU A 52 7.34 -15.14 1.67
CA LEU A 52 6.26 -15.60 2.54
C LEU A 52 6.76 -16.64 3.53
N ARG A 53 7.66 -17.55 3.13
CA ARG A 53 8.31 -18.51 4.03
C ARG A 53 9.10 -17.79 5.11
N ASP A 54 9.92 -16.80 4.76
CA ASP A 54 10.69 -16.02 5.75
C ASP A 54 9.78 -15.25 6.72
N ILE A 55 8.66 -14.72 6.22
CA ILE A 55 7.65 -14.04 7.04
C ILE A 55 7.02 -15.04 8.01
N MET A 56 6.69 -16.24 7.51
CA MET A 56 6.04 -17.29 8.29
C MET A 56 6.97 -17.94 9.32
N GLU A 57 8.25 -18.11 9.02
CA GLU A 57 9.26 -18.58 9.98
C GLU A 57 9.43 -17.63 11.17
N LYS A 58 9.16 -16.33 10.97
CA LYS A 58 9.19 -15.32 12.03
C LYS A 58 7.92 -15.28 12.87
N VAL A 59 6.89 -16.07 12.54
CA VAL A 59 5.65 -16.17 13.32
C VAL A 59 5.91 -16.99 14.60
N PRO A 60 5.50 -16.51 15.80
CA PRO A 60 4.55 -15.42 16.05
C PRO A 60 5.23 -14.04 16.16
N CYS A 61 5.23 -13.26 15.08
CA CYS A 61 5.66 -11.86 15.09
C CYS A 61 4.69 -11.11 16.00
N THR A 62 5.20 -10.51 17.06
CA THR A 62 4.36 -9.71 17.98
C THR A 62 4.37 -8.24 17.59
N SER A 63 5.34 -7.82 16.79
CA SER A 63 5.55 -6.44 16.36
C SER A 63 5.81 -6.35 14.85
N PRO A 64 5.41 -5.24 14.19
CA PRO A 64 5.79 -4.97 12.81
C PRO A 64 7.30 -4.91 12.59
N GLU A 65 8.03 -4.57 13.64
CA GLU A 65 9.49 -4.45 13.59
C GLU A 65 10.18 -5.78 13.24
N ASP A 66 9.58 -6.91 13.60
CA ASP A 66 10.10 -8.26 13.34
C ASP A 66 10.18 -8.56 11.83
N LEU A 67 9.27 -7.97 11.05
CA LEU A 67 9.14 -8.18 9.60
C LEU A 67 9.91 -7.15 8.78
N LEU A 68 10.32 -6.02 9.37
CA LEU A 68 11.05 -4.97 8.65
C LEU A 68 12.31 -5.43 7.92
N PRO A 69 13.13 -6.35 8.45
CA PRO A 69 14.27 -6.87 7.71
C PRO A 69 13.85 -7.52 6.39
N VAL A 70 12.76 -8.30 6.39
CA VAL A 70 12.25 -8.96 5.17
C VAL A 70 11.80 -7.91 4.15
N TYR A 71 11.03 -6.91 4.60
CA TYR A 71 10.61 -5.82 3.70
C TYR A 71 11.79 -5.07 3.11
N ARG A 72 12.76 -4.67 3.91
CA ARG A 72 13.90 -3.85 3.45
C ARG A 72 14.90 -4.62 2.59
N GLU A 73 15.17 -5.87 2.93
CA GLU A 73 16.25 -6.66 2.33
C GLU A 73 15.75 -7.53 1.17
N LYS A 74 14.47 -7.90 1.15
CA LYS A 74 13.91 -8.82 0.15
C LYS A 74 12.79 -8.21 -0.69
N MET A 75 11.89 -7.40 -0.13
CA MET A 75 10.73 -6.89 -0.89
C MET A 75 11.03 -5.58 -1.63
N VAL A 76 11.49 -4.54 -0.93
CA VAL A 76 11.74 -3.22 -1.54
C VAL A 76 12.77 -3.29 -2.67
N PRO A 77 13.86 -4.08 -2.58
CA PRO A 77 14.86 -4.16 -3.66
C PRO A 77 14.37 -4.67 -5.01
N VAL A 78 13.23 -5.37 -5.06
CA VAL A 78 12.65 -5.90 -6.30
C VAL A 78 11.34 -5.22 -6.69
N ALA A 79 10.94 -4.20 -5.94
CA ALA A 79 9.72 -3.45 -6.21
C ALA A 79 9.97 -2.43 -7.32
N ASP A 80 9.19 -2.41 -8.40
CA ASP A 80 9.26 -1.28 -9.34
C ASP A 80 8.53 -0.05 -8.77
N THR A 81 7.42 -0.31 -8.07
CA THR A 81 6.57 0.71 -7.43
C THR A 81 6.23 0.30 -6.00
N ILE A 82 6.31 1.25 -5.07
CA ILE A 82 5.84 1.08 -3.69
C ILE A 82 4.81 2.16 -3.30
N THR A 83 3.78 1.75 -2.55
CA THR A 83 2.77 2.67 -2.01
C THR A 83 2.75 2.58 -0.48
N LEU A 84 3.14 3.67 0.19
CA LEU A 84 3.30 3.72 1.65
C LEU A 84 2.51 4.91 2.21
N ASN A 85 1.97 4.80 3.42
CA ASN A 85 1.63 5.99 4.20
C ASN A 85 2.89 6.57 4.88
N GLN A 86 2.77 7.74 5.51
CA GLN A 86 3.87 8.37 6.25
C GLN A 86 4.50 7.43 7.28
N PHE A 87 3.71 6.81 8.15
CA PHE A 87 4.22 5.92 9.20
C PHE A 87 5.04 4.75 8.62
N GLU A 88 4.56 4.12 7.55
CA GLU A 88 5.28 3.02 6.87
C GLU A 88 6.59 3.50 6.24
N ALA A 89 6.58 4.68 5.60
CA ALA A 89 7.77 5.28 5.02
C ALA A 89 8.81 5.63 6.08
N GLU A 90 8.38 6.18 7.22
CA GLU A 90 9.26 6.44 8.36
C GLU A 90 9.85 5.15 8.93
N LEU A 91 9.01 4.12 9.07
CA LEU A 91 9.42 2.83 9.60
C LEU A 91 10.42 2.14 8.67
N LEU A 92 10.19 2.14 7.37
CA LEU A 92 11.10 1.54 6.38
C LEU A 92 12.41 2.31 6.28
N THR A 93 12.38 3.64 6.30
CA THR A 93 13.60 4.44 6.15
C THR A 93 14.32 4.76 7.46
N ARG A 94 13.71 4.46 8.62
CA ARG A 94 14.18 4.90 9.95
C ARG A 94 14.43 6.42 10.01
N ARG A 95 13.60 7.19 9.33
CA ARG A 95 13.63 8.66 9.31
C ARG A 95 12.25 9.18 9.62
N LYS A 96 12.16 10.21 10.44
CA LYS A 96 10.88 10.87 10.73
C LYS A 96 10.58 11.92 9.66
N ILE A 97 9.30 12.20 9.47
CA ILE A 97 8.80 13.16 8.50
C ILE A 97 7.98 14.22 9.25
N HIS A 98 8.45 15.45 9.22
CA HIS A 98 7.80 16.62 9.81
C HIS A 98 7.69 17.78 8.81
N SER A 99 8.39 17.71 7.68
CA SER A 99 8.35 18.72 6.62
C SER A 99 8.27 18.08 5.24
N GLN A 100 7.96 18.89 4.23
CA GLN A 100 7.91 18.46 2.85
C GLN A 100 9.31 18.07 2.33
N GLU A 101 10.35 18.76 2.78
CA GLU A 101 11.74 18.46 2.44
C GLU A 101 12.14 17.07 2.96
N GLU A 102 11.77 16.73 4.21
CA GLU A 102 12.03 15.42 4.79
C GLU A 102 11.33 14.29 4.03
N VAL A 103 10.13 14.53 3.46
CA VAL A 103 9.49 13.56 2.56
C VAL A 103 10.33 13.29 1.33
N LEU A 104 10.91 14.33 0.73
CA LEU A 104 11.74 14.18 -0.47
C LEU A 104 13.00 13.38 -0.16
N GLU A 105 13.63 13.61 1.00
CA GLU A 105 14.77 12.82 1.45
C GLU A 105 14.40 11.35 1.70
N VAL A 106 13.22 11.10 2.29
CA VAL A 106 12.71 9.74 2.49
C VAL A 106 12.46 9.05 1.15
N ILE A 107 11.88 9.75 0.17
CA ILE A 107 11.69 9.24 -1.19
C ILE A 107 13.02 8.93 -1.85
N ASP A 108 14.01 9.82 -1.74
CA ASP A 108 15.34 9.60 -2.32
C ASP A 108 16.05 8.39 -1.67
N LYS A 109 15.84 8.16 -0.38
CA LYS A 109 16.29 6.94 0.30
C LYS A 109 15.53 5.69 -0.16
N LEU A 110 14.23 5.78 -0.41
CA LEU A 110 13.48 4.65 -0.95
C LEU A 110 13.93 4.31 -2.37
N TYR A 111 14.26 5.30 -3.20
CA TYR A 111 14.86 5.07 -4.52
C TYR A 111 16.19 4.33 -4.45
N SER A 112 17.05 4.63 -3.46
CA SER A 112 18.30 3.89 -3.30
C SER A 112 18.11 2.46 -2.79
N MET A 113 16.91 2.11 -2.33
CA MET A 113 16.56 0.77 -1.88
C MET A 113 16.02 -0.14 -2.99
N GLY A 114 15.64 0.38 -4.17
CA GLY A 114 15.10 -0.45 -5.26
C GLY A 114 14.17 0.28 -6.23
N PRO A 115 12.99 0.78 -5.78
CA PRO A 115 11.94 1.23 -6.68
C PRO A 115 12.31 2.45 -7.50
N ASP A 116 11.71 2.56 -8.69
CA ASP A 116 11.75 3.77 -9.52
C ASP A 116 10.51 4.64 -9.29
N MET A 117 9.45 4.09 -8.66
CA MET A 117 8.25 4.84 -8.28
C MET A 117 7.91 4.66 -6.80
N VAL A 118 7.68 5.79 -6.12
CA VAL A 118 7.28 5.84 -4.71
C VAL A 118 6.04 6.72 -4.60
N VAL A 119 5.00 6.22 -3.95
CA VAL A 119 3.81 7.00 -3.62
C VAL A 119 3.61 7.01 -2.11
N ILE A 120 3.74 8.20 -1.52
CA ILE A 120 3.30 8.46 -0.16
C ILE A 120 1.81 8.77 -0.21
N THR A 121 0.96 7.79 0.15
CA THR A 121 -0.49 7.85 -0.04
C THR A 121 -1.18 8.87 0.87
N SER A 122 -0.59 9.14 2.03
CA SER A 122 -1.11 10.08 3.02
C SER A 122 -0.03 10.44 4.04
N SER A 123 0.04 11.71 4.39
CA SER A 123 0.87 12.28 5.44
C SER A 123 0.10 13.36 6.20
N ASP A 124 0.49 13.57 7.46
CA ASP A 124 -0.05 14.61 8.35
C ASP A 124 0.69 15.94 8.19
N LEU A 125 1.47 16.10 7.12
CA LEU A 125 2.04 17.39 6.74
C LEU A 125 0.95 18.45 6.58
N LEU A 126 1.25 19.66 7.03
CA LEU A 126 0.36 20.80 6.89
C LEU A 126 0.12 21.10 5.41
N SER A 127 -1.11 20.90 4.94
CA SER A 127 -1.55 21.37 3.63
C SER A 127 -1.77 22.89 3.67
N LEU A 128 -1.47 23.55 2.54
CA LEU A 128 -1.77 24.97 2.35
C LEU A 128 -3.28 25.27 2.44
N ARG A 129 -4.13 24.25 2.31
CA ARG A 129 -5.59 24.36 2.36
C ARG A 129 -6.18 24.14 3.76
N GLY A 130 -5.34 23.85 4.76
CA GLY A 130 -5.74 23.68 6.16
C GLY A 130 -5.56 22.27 6.70
N THR A 131 -5.86 22.11 7.99
CA THR A 131 -5.63 20.86 8.76
C THR A 131 -6.55 19.70 8.37
N ASP A 132 -7.65 20.01 7.66
CA ASP A 132 -8.66 19.06 7.21
C ASP A 132 -8.28 18.38 5.89
N TYR A 133 -7.05 18.56 5.41
CA TYR A 133 -6.53 17.91 4.22
C TYR A 133 -5.40 16.94 4.56
N LEU A 134 -5.34 15.84 3.83
CA LEU A 134 -4.20 14.93 3.79
C LEU A 134 -3.36 15.24 2.56
N MET A 135 -2.05 15.25 2.77
CA MET A 135 -1.07 15.39 1.71
C MET A 135 -0.66 14.00 1.21
N ALA A 136 -0.76 13.78 -0.09
CA ALA A 136 -0.20 12.65 -0.81
C ALA A 136 0.91 13.14 -1.73
N LEU A 137 1.90 12.30 -2.01
CA LEU A 137 2.98 12.62 -2.93
C LEU A 137 3.34 11.40 -3.77
N GLY A 138 3.12 11.49 -5.08
CA GLY A 138 3.67 10.53 -6.04
C GLY A 138 5.00 11.03 -6.57
N SER A 139 6.00 10.17 -6.66
CA SER A 139 7.31 10.49 -7.24
C SER A 139 7.76 9.34 -8.14
N GLN A 140 8.18 9.64 -9.36
CA GLN A 140 8.74 8.68 -10.30
C GLN A 140 10.07 9.16 -10.86
N ARG A 141 11.02 8.25 -10.93
CA ARG A 141 12.31 8.40 -11.56
C ARG A 141 12.30 7.64 -12.89
N THR A 142 12.69 8.30 -13.96
CA THR A 142 12.78 7.70 -15.29
C THR A 142 14.18 7.95 -15.84
N ARG A 143 14.87 6.89 -16.25
CA ARG A 143 16.11 7.01 -17.01
C ARG A 143 15.78 7.27 -18.47
N THR A 144 16.31 8.36 -19.00
CA THR A 144 16.15 8.73 -20.40
C THR A 144 17.18 8.02 -21.27
N PRO A 145 16.96 7.92 -22.60
CA PRO A 145 17.89 7.22 -23.51
C PRO A 145 19.30 7.82 -23.55
N ASP A 146 19.46 9.09 -23.19
CA ASP A 146 20.74 9.80 -23.08
C ASP A 146 21.51 9.48 -21.79
N GLY A 147 20.95 8.64 -20.91
CA GLY A 147 21.54 8.26 -19.62
C GLY A 147 21.26 9.26 -18.49
N SER A 148 20.57 10.37 -18.75
CA SER A 148 20.14 11.27 -17.69
C SER A 148 18.94 10.69 -16.92
N THR A 149 18.68 11.24 -15.73
CA THR A 149 17.60 10.79 -14.86
C THR A 149 16.63 11.94 -14.65
N VAL A 150 15.38 11.74 -15.05
CA VAL A 150 14.30 12.71 -14.87
C VAL A 150 13.43 12.26 -13.70
N THR A 151 13.17 13.17 -12.76
CA THR A 151 12.29 12.90 -11.61
C THR A 151 11.03 13.73 -11.74
N GLN A 152 9.86 13.07 -11.78
CA GLN A 152 8.56 13.71 -11.73
C GLN A 152 7.99 13.58 -10.32
N ARG A 153 7.53 14.70 -9.74
CA ARG A 153 6.87 14.75 -8.42
C ARG A 153 5.49 15.35 -8.57
N ILE A 154 4.48 14.68 -8.02
CA ILE A 154 3.07 15.02 -8.15
C ILE A 154 2.48 15.12 -6.74
N PRO A 155 2.32 16.36 -6.22
CA PRO A 155 1.59 16.55 -4.98
C PRO A 155 0.11 16.27 -5.21
N GLY A 156 -0.53 15.67 -4.22
CA GLY A 156 -1.96 15.44 -4.17
C GLY A 156 -2.52 15.89 -2.83
N GLU A 157 -3.71 16.45 -2.84
CA GLU A 157 -4.41 16.87 -1.63
C GLU A 157 -5.81 16.26 -1.64
N THR A 158 -6.24 15.72 -0.50
CA THR A 158 -7.59 15.19 -0.35
C THR A 158 -8.16 15.59 1.00
N HIS A 159 -9.45 15.89 1.04
CA HIS A 159 -10.11 16.24 2.29
C HIS A 159 -10.19 15.00 3.20
N LYS A 160 -9.80 15.16 4.47
CA LYS A 160 -9.89 14.15 5.52
C LYS A 160 -11.34 13.70 5.65
N VAL A 161 -11.54 12.40 5.68
CA VAL A 161 -12.86 11.83 5.98
C VAL A 161 -12.80 11.42 7.44
N ASP A 162 -13.66 12.02 8.27
CA ASP A 162 -13.69 11.78 9.73
C ASP A 162 -14.27 10.40 10.05
N ALA A 163 -13.47 9.37 9.77
CA ALA A 163 -13.71 7.97 10.08
C ALA A 163 -12.41 7.18 9.86
N ILE A 164 -12.24 6.10 10.61
CA ILE A 164 -11.14 5.16 10.41
C ILE A 164 -11.59 4.08 9.44
N PHE A 165 -10.78 3.85 8.40
CA PHE A 165 -11.03 2.84 7.39
C PHE A 165 -9.86 1.88 7.31
N ILE A 166 -10.15 0.59 7.21
CA ILE A 166 -9.17 -0.48 6.95
C ILE A 166 -9.34 -0.92 5.50
N GLY A 167 -8.23 -1.25 4.81
CA GLY A 167 -8.23 -1.63 3.39
C GLY A 167 -8.12 -0.48 2.38
N THR A 168 -7.96 0.76 2.85
CA THR A 168 -7.85 1.95 1.97
C THR A 168 -6.60 1.93 1.11
N GLY A 169 -5.45 1.58 1.69
CA GLY A 169 -4.19 1.48 0.97
C GLY A 169 -4.20 0.37 -0.09
N ASP A 170 -4.88 -0.76 0.17
CA ASP A 170 -4.97 -1.87 -0.78
C ASP A 170 -5.85 -1.49 -1.97
N SER A 171 -6.98 -0.84 -1.69
CA SER A 171 -7.84 -0.26 -2.73
C SER A 171 -7.11 0.82 -3.53
N PHE A 172 -6.32 1.68 -2.86
CA PHE A 172 -5.52 2.71 -3.49
C PHE A 172 -4.49 2.12 -4.45
N ALA A 173 -3.70 1.15 -3.99
CA ALA A 173 -2.67 0.48 -4.80
C ALA A 173 -3.28 -0.22 -6.03
N ALA A 174 -4.40 -0.92 -5.86
CA ALA A 174 -5.10 -1.59 -6.96
C ALA A 174 -5.63 -0.58 -8.00
N MET A 175 -6.22 0.53 -7.56
CA MET A 175 -6.69 1.59 -8.47
C MET A 175 -5.52 2.31 -9.15
N LEU A 176 -4.43 2.56 -8.43
CA LEU A 176 -3.23 3.17 -8.99
C LEU A 176 -2.68 2.31 -10.12
N LEU A 177 -2.51 1.00 -9.89
CA LEU A 177 -2.08 0.06 -10.93
C LEU A 177 -2.99 0.12 -12.16
N ALA A 178 -4.31 0.05 -11.95
CA ALA A 178 -5.27 0.08 -13.05
C ALA A 178 -5.21 1.40 -13.85
N TRP A 179 -4.99 2.53 -13.18
CA TRP A 179 -4.86 3.82 -13.84
C TRP A 179 -3.52 4.03 -14.52
N MET A 180 -2.41 3.54 -13.94
CA MET A 180 -1.11 3.55 -14.60
C MET A 180 -1.13 2.72 -15.87
N HIS A 181 -1.79 1.55 -15.85
CA HIS A 181 -1.98 0.72 -17.04
C HIS A 181 -2.78 1.45 -18.14
N LYS A 182 -3.82 2.22 -17.76
CA LYS A 182 -4.62 3.00 -18.73
C LYS A 182 -3.95 4.28 -19.21
N HIS A 183 -3.05 4.85 -18.42
CA HIS A 183 -2.41 6.14 -18.67
C HIS A 183 -0.89 5.99 -18.62
N LEU A 184 -0.36 5.20 -19.55
CA LEU A 184 1.08 5.00 -19.73
C LEU A 184 1.80 6.36 -19.78
N ASN A 185 2.88 6.47 -19.02
CA ASN A 185 3.73 7.67 -18.91
C ASN A 185 3.02 8.93 -18.37
N ASN A 186 1.86 8.81 -17.73
CA ASN A 186 1.18 9.94 -17.10
C ASN A 186 0.82 9.63 -15.65
N LEU A 187 1.84 9.56 -14.80
CA LEU A 187 1.68 9.33 -13.37
C LEU A 187 0.78 10.38 -12.72
N LYS A 188 0.82 11.63 -13.20
CA LYS A 188 -0.03 12.70 -12.69
C LYS A 188 -1.52 12.33 -12.77
N VAL A 189 -1.98 11.96 -13.96
CA VAL A 189 -3.38 11.56 -14.18
C VAL A 189 -3.71 10.30 -13.41
N ALA A 190 -2.80 9.33 -13.32
CA ALA A 190 -3.03 8.11 -12.56
C ALA A 190 -3.21 8.38 -11.06
N CYS A 191 -2.35 9.21 -10.46
CA CYS A 191 -2.45 9.64 -9.06
C CYS A 191 -3.74 10.43 -8.80
N GLU A 192 -4.05 11.43 -9.63
CA GLU A 192 -5.26 12.27 -9.47
C GLU A 192 -6.54 11.43 -9.51
N LYS A 193 -6.64 10.51 -10.45
CA LYS A 193 -7.82 9.63 -10.57
C LYS A 193 -7.90 8.61 -9.44
N THR A 194 -6.78 8.09 -8.97
CA THR A 194 -6.72 7.18 -7.81
C THR A 194 -7.15 7.89 -6.53
N LEU A 195 -6.61 9.10 -6.29
CA LEU A 195 -6.98 9.93 -5.14
C LEU A 195 -8.48 10.30 -5.18
N SER A 196 -8.99 10.73 -6.33
CA SER A 196 -10.41 11.05 -6.50
C SER A 196 -11.32 9.85 -6.28
N ALA A 197 -10.99 8.69 -6.85
CA ALA A 197 -11.77 7.47 -6.68
C ALA A 197 -11.77 7.00 -5.21
N THR A 198 -10.60 7.00 -4.56
CA THR A 198 -10.47 6.67 -3.14
C THR A 198 -11.33 7.60 -2.29
N HIS A 199 -11.26 8.91 -2.54
CA HIS A 199 -12.04 9.90 -1.82
C HIS A 199 -13.56 9.68 -1.96
N HIS A 200 -14.05 9.43 -3.18
CA HIS A 200 -15.46 9.15 -3.40
C HIS A 200 -15.92 7.86 -2.71
N VAL A 201 -15.10 6.81 -2.72
CA VAL A 201 -15.41 5.56 -2.00
C VAL A 201 -15.51 5.84 -0.50
N LEU A 202 -14.54 6.54 0.08
CA LEU A 202 -14.53 6.87 1.51
C LEU A 202 -15.74 7.74 1.92
N GLN A 203 -16.05 8.77 1.14
CA GLN A 203 -17.20 9.62 1.39
C GLN A 203 -18.52 8.83 1.32
N ARG A 204 -18.69 7.99 0.28
CA ARG A 204 -19.91 7.19 0.12
C ARG A 204 -20.06 6.17 1.25
N THR A 205 -18.97 5.53 1.67
CA THR A 205 -18.95 4.59 2.80
C THR A 205 -19.32 5.31 4.10
N ARG A 206 -18.76 6.49 4.37
CA ARG A 206 -19.13 7.30 5.54
C ARG A 206 -20.62 7.65 5.52
N LEU A 207 -21.12 8.21 4.41
CA LEU A 207 -22.52 8.62 4.28
C LEU A 207 -23.49 7.43 4.44
N HIS A 208 -23.11 6.24 3.97
CA HIS A 208 -23.91 5.04 4.18
C HIS A 208 -23.96 4.63 5.66
N ASN A 209 -22.83 4.71 6.37
CA ASN A 209 -22.71 4.33 7.78
C ASN A 209 -23.22 5.37 8.78
N THR A 210 -23.35 6.64 8.38
CA THR A 210 -23.85 7.72 9.25
C THR A 210 -25.19 8.30 8.78
N GLY A 211 -25.75 7.80 7.69
CA GLY A 211 -26.99 8.31 7.10
C GLY A 211 -28.26 7.71 7.70
N PRO A 212 -29.45 8.08 7.19
CA PRO A 212 -30.75 7.58 7.67
C PRO A 212 -30.93 6.05 7.50
N ARG A 213 -30.10 5.44 6.64
CA ARG A 213 -30.05 4.00 6.38
C ARG A 213 -28.92 3.30 7.14
N ALA A 214 -28.26 3.98 8.06
CA ALA A 214 -27.21 3.39 8.88
C ALA A 214 -27.76 2.18 9.65
N PRO A 215 -26.99 1.10 9.79
CA PRO A 215 -27.36 -0.01 10.67
C PRO A 215 -27.66 0.52 12.08
N VAL A 216 -28.80 0.11 12.66
CA VAL A 216 -29.16 0.48 14.04
C VAL A 216 -28.16 -0.20 14.99
N GLY A 217 -27.21 0.57 15.53
CA GLY A 217 -26.13 0.08 16.37
C GLY A 217 -25.08 1.16 16.62
N LYS A 218 -24.25 1.00 17.66
CA LYS A 218 -23.20 1.97 18.03
C LYS A 218 -22.36 2.37 16.81
N PRO A 219 -21.88 3.63 16.72
CA PRO A 219 -20.96 4.05 15.67
C PRO A 219 -19.81 3.04 15.58
N PRO A 220 -19.25 2.78 14.38
CA PRO A 220 -18.10 1.89 14.26
C PRO A 220 -17.04 2.40 15.25
N GLN A 221 -16.81 1.64 16.32
CA GLN A 221 -15.82 2.04 17.30
C GLN A 221 -14.51 2.13 16.52
N PRO A 222 -13.72 3.21 16.70
CA PRO A 222 -12.34 3.18 16.26
C PRO A 222 -11.73 1.97 16.94
N ALA A 223 -11.49 0.92 16.15
CA ALA A 223 -10.83 -0.27 16.62
C ALA A 223 -9.57 0.19 17.32
N SER A 224 -9.53 -0.04 18.63
CA SER A 224 -8.39 0.27 19.46
C SER A 224 -7.14 -0.30 18.80
N PHE A 225 -6.15 0.57 18.63
CA PHE A 225 -4.80 0.34 18.16
C PHE A 225 -4.39 -1.13 17.94
N GLY A 226 -4.05 -1.44 16.69
CA GLY A 226 -3.01 -2.39 16.33
C GLY A 226 -3.09 -3.80 16.93
N LYS A 227 -3.91 -4.68 16.34
CA LYS A 227 -3.54 -6.10 16.31
C LYS A 227 -2.56 -6.31 15.15
N LEU A 228 -1.30 -6.06 15.46
CA LEU A 228 -0.12 -5.94 14.58
C LEU A 228 0.11 -7.15 13.67
N ILE A 229 -0.43 -8.32 14.01
CA ILE A 229 -0.29 -9.58 13.25
C ILE A 229 -1.04 -9.53 11.89
N GLY A 230 -2.20 -8.88 11.80
CA GLY A 230 -2.90 -8.71 10.51
C GLY A 230 -2.38 -7.52 9.69
N PHE A 231 -1.69 -6.59 10.35
CA PHE A 231 -1.27 -5.32 9.77
C PHE A 231 -0.15 -5.47 8.73
N MET A 232 0.58 -6.59 8.73
CA MET A 232 1.68 -6.83 7.79
C MET A 232 1.44 -7.99 6.83
N VAL A 233 0.75 -9.07 7.24
CA VAL A 233 0.45 -10.18 6.32
C VAL A 233 -0.58 -9.78 5.24
N GLU A 234 -1.51 -8.85 5.55
CA GLU A 234 -2.37 -8.21 4.54
C GLU A 234 -1.58 -7.24 3.63
N ARG A 235 -0.43 -6.72 4.07
CA ARG A 235 0.36 -5.69 3.35
C ARG A 235 1.50 -6.22 2.50
N VAL A 236 1.71 -7.53 2.44
CA VAL A 236 2.69 -8.17 1.53
C VAL A 236 2.40 -7.78 0.07
N MET A 237 1.14 -7.51 -0.29
CA MET A 237 0.76 -7.07 -1.64
C MET A 237 1.00 -5.59 -1.96
N ARG A 238 1.35 -4.73 -0.99
CA ARG A 238 1.57 -3.28 -1.25
C ARG A 238 2.94 -2.98 -1.87
N CYS A 239 3.83 -3.97 -1.88
CA CYS A 239 5.26 -3.72 -2.04
C CYS A 239 5.86 -4.20 -3.35
N VAL A 240 5.17 -4.90 -4.25
CA VAL A 240 5.83 -5.36 -5.49
C VAL A 240 4.85 -5.36 -6.65
N PHE A 241 4.84 -4.27 -7.42
CA PHE A 241 4.46 -4.38 -8.82
C PHE A 241 5.74 -4.78 -9.54
N ALA A 242 5.87 -6.05 -9.92
CA ALA A 242 6.83 -6.47 -10.93
C ALA A 242 6.15 -6.21 -12.27
N ALA A 243 6.28 -4.98 -12.76
CA ALA A 243 5.94 -4.59 -14.10
C ALA A 243 7.04 -5.05 -15.06
N HIS A 244 7.51 -6.30 -14.93
CA HIS A 244 8.45 -6.86 -15.88
C HIS A 244 7.69 -7.12 -17.18
N SER A 245 7.78 -6.15 -18.09
CA SER A 245 7.17 -6.11 -19.43
C SER A 245 5.73 -5.57 -19.46
N TRP A 246 5.59 -4.24 -19.49
CA TRP A 246 4.49 -3.59 -20.22
C TRP A 246 4.95 -3.19 -21.61
#